data_AF-A0A0M8P5I8-F1
#
_entry.id   AF-A0A0M8P5I8-F1
#
_cell.length_a   1.000
_cell.length_b   1.000
_cell.length_c   1.000
_cell.angle_alpha   90.00
_cell.angle_beta   90.00
_cell.angle_gamma   90.00
#
_symmetry.space_group_name_H-M   'P 1'
#
loop_
_entity.id
_entity.type
_entity.pdbx_description
1 polymer ?
#
loop_
_entity_poly.entity_id
_entity_poly.type
_entity_poly.pdbx_seq_one_letter_code
_entity_poly.pdbx_strand_id
1 'polypeptide(L)'
;MAKAIRNKHFDVAAGVTCSMLLRLMVIFSTALFSLQTAQVRLSSVPIQFSYIFSAKNVTFDAPGAQAFDILDRVLFENGTYPEGTNAHLVFQQFSAPSLAPNAMITVPVDGMMADLGCETASIDIKKWDVTNVAGHGHHSSTLESDGVTLMTPSCKISNAALNSALGGISPYVARFSSAQCDGSSAEDGMRIVVTLAEISLGRLAQNISTLTENVTTAEVIIQRSVQLICNPTYSLVKIQAETNTSQSSSPVNLRRIGTESSVLPDLTAWDIAKAVLSDSSSHDSFARPNHNHNLFHATNDPFQNKTYVDVALQLGAQLAGITGNIDKLFEDGALNDAASSYYSAMTAQLINKGLTQRNQSTAVGRAIVNENRIVMTQLSLRVMEVCLILEILLAVSMIFLGPRTTIAPWNPASISAVATIMTKSNAIGQSLRGTGTAQSYALHDSLEDRHYYSQLTPKGFLIKTEGNDSKSLDNQESQKPAWAPFPGFIARGVIFIAVALLRFWRLHCMKSDGLGNVSSNEHGFIRMLKCHNSICHKARKNEGTCDTIS
;
A
#
# COMPACT_ATOMS: atom_id res chain seq x y z
N MET A 1 -55.48 4.23 -12.27
CA MET A 1 -55.32 5.35 -11.32
C MET A 1 -56.17 6.56 -11.70
N ALA A 2 -55.95 7.21 -12.86
CA ALA A 2 -56.67 8.43 -13.27
C ALA A 2 -58.22 8.29 -13.28
N LYS A 3 -58.74 7.16 -13.76
CA LYS A 3 -60.20 6.89 -13.78
C LYS A 3 -60.81 6.73 -12.38
N ALA A 4 -60.05 6.20 -11.40
CA ALA A 4 -60.52 6.01 -10.02
C ALA A 4 -60.54 7.33 -9.23
N ILE A 5 -59.52 8.18 -9.44
CA ILE A 5 -59.46 9.54 -8.88
C ILE A 5 -60.61 10.38 -9.43
N ARG A 6 -60.87 10.29 -10.75
CA ARG A 6 -61.99 10.99 -11.39
C ARG A 6 -63.35 10.57 -10.84
N ASN A 7 -63.47 9.32 -10.42
CA ASN A 7 -64.70 8.76 -9.85
C ASN A 7 -64.75 8.85 -8.30
N LYS A 8 -63.85 9.61 -7.66
CA LYS A 8 -63.77 9.78 -6.19
C LYS A 8 -63.62 8.47 -5.39
N HIS A 9 -63.12 7.40 -6.01
CA HIS A 9 -62.81 6.14 -5.32
C HIS A 9 -61.38 6.18 -4.77
N PHE A 10 -61.18 6.96 -3.71
CA PHE A 10 -59.86 7.20 -3.11
C PHE A 10 -59.21 5.93 -2.55
N ASP A 11 -59.99 5.03 -1.95
CA ASP A 11 -59.48 3.75 -1.40
C ASP A 11 -58.91 2.85 -2.50
N VAL A 12 -59.60 2.76 -3.64
CA VAL A 12 -59.16 1.96 -4.79
C VAL A 12 -57.91 2.58 -5.42
N ALA A 13 -57.86 3.92 -5.53
CA ALA A 13 -56.69 4.61 -6.05
C ALA A 13 -55.46 4.38 -5.15
N ALA A 14 -55.62 4.54 -3.83
CA ALA A 14 -54.53 4.35 -2.88
C ALA A 14 -54.03 2.89 -2.83
N GLY A 15 -54.92 1.90 -3.00
CA GLY A 15 -54.54 0.49 -3.05
C GLY A 15 -53.70 0.15 -4.29
N VAL A 16 -54.07 0.70 -5.45
CA VAL A 16 -53.29 0.56 -6.68
C VAL A 16 -51.94 1.26 -6.56
N THR A 17 -51.88 2.43 -5.94
CA THR A 17 -50.61 3.16 -5.71
C THR A 17 -49.68 2.41 -4.76
N CYS A 18 -50.20 1.88 -3.66
CA CYS A 18 -49.42 1.08 -2.71
C CYS A 18 -48.83 -0.18 -3.39
N SER A 19 -49.62 -0.86 -4.23
CA SER A 19 -49.16 -1.99 -5.04
C SER A 19 -48.04 -1.61 -6.02
N MET A 20 -48.11 -0.42 -6.65
CA MET A 20 -47.04 0.08 -7.52
C MET A 20 -45.77 0.43 -6.75
N LEU A 21 -45.89 1.07 -5.58
CA LEU A 21 -44.75 1.45 -4.73
C LEU A 21 -44.01 0.21 -4.20
N LEU A 22 -44.73 -0.82 -3.77
CA LEU A 22 -44.15 -2.08 -3.34
C LEU A 22 -43.33 -2.74 -4.45
N ARG A 23 -43.84 -2.76 -5.69
CA ARG A 23 -43.11 -3.29 -6.85
C ARG A 23 -41.85 -2.46 -7.15
N LEU A 24 -41.94 -1.14 -7.04
CA LEU A 24 -40.80 -0.25 -7.21
C LEU A 24 -39.73 -0.54 -6.15
N MET A 25 -40.14 -0.72 -4.89
CA MET A 25 -39.27 -1.09 -3.78
C MET A 25 -38.50 -2.39 -4.04
N VAL A 26 -39.19 -3.43 -4.54
CA VAL A 26 -38.56 -4.71 -4.88
C VAL A 26 -37.48 -4.54 -5.95
N ILE A 27 -37.75 -3.74 -6.99
CA ILE A 27 -36.77 -3.45 -8.05
C ILE A 27 -35.55 -2.76 -7.47
N PHE A 28 -35.72 -1.67 -6.70
CA PHE A 28 -34.58 -1.00 -6.07
C PHE A 28 -33.88 -1.87 -5.03
N SER A 29 -34.54 -2.88 -4.46
CA SER A 29 -33.92 -3.86 -3.56
C SER A 29 -32.96 -4.79 -4.24
N THR A 30 -33.28 -5.19 -5.46
CA THR A 30 -32.33 -5.93 -6.28
C THR A 30 -31.15 -5.05 -6.72
N ALA A 31 -31.33 -3.74 -6.84
CA ALA A 31 -30.28 -2.78 -7.21
C ALA A 31 -29.55 -2.13 -6.00
N LEU A 32 -29.85 -2.56 -4.77
CA LEU A 32 -29.29 -1.96 -3.55
C LEU A 32 -27.80 -2.28 -3.40
N PHE A 33 -27.39 -3.45 -3.86
CA PHE A 33 -26.02 -3.93 -3.75
C PHE A 33 -25.39 -3.93 -5.13
N SER A 34 -24.30 -3.17 -5.26
CA SER A 34 -23.47 -3.18 -6.46
C SER A 34 -22.09 -3.70 -6.10
N LEU A 35 -21.53 -4.52 -6.99
CA LEU A 35 -20.15 -4.95 -6.88
C LEU A 35 -19.25 -3.85 -7.43
N GLN A 36 -18.43 -3.24 -6.58
CA GLN A 36 -17.51 -2.19 -6.97
C GLN A 36 -16.09 -2.56 -6.54
N THR A 37 -15.11 -2.28 -7.39
CA THR A 37 -13.70 -2.41 -7.03
C THR A 37 -13.34 -1.29 -6.07
N ALA A 38 -12.87 -1.68 -4.89
CA ALA A 38 -12.46 -0.75 -3.85
C ALA A 38 -11.04 -1.06 -3.36
N GLN A 39 -10.33 -0.01 -2.98
CA GLN A 39 -9.03 -0.12 -2.34
C GLN A 39 -9.20 -0.52 -0.88
N VAL A 40 -8.60 -1.64 -0.50
CA VAL A 40 -8.64 -2.16 0.86
C VAL A 40 -7.23 -2.07 1.43
N ARG A 41 -7.13 -1.44 2.60
CA ARG A 41 -5.89 -1.38 3.36
C ARG A 41 -5.78 -2.60 4.27
N LEU A 42 -4.83 -3.48 3.96
CA LEU A 42 -4.44 -4.61 4.77
C LEU A 42 -3.29 -4.20 5.69
N SER A 43 -3.49 -4.26 7.00
CA SER A 43 -2.50 -3.82 7.99
C SER A 43 -1.52 -4.92 8.43
N SER A 44 -1.81 -6.18 8.12
CA SER A 44 -1.02 -7.35 8.55
C SER A 44 -0.88 -8.35 7.41
N VAL A 45 0.12 -8.13 6.56
CA VAL A 45 0.43 -9.00 5.42
C VAL A 45 1.76 -9.71 5.67
N PRO A 46 1.82 -11.04 5.53
CA PRO A 46 3.08 -11.76 5.66
C PRO A 46 4.00 -11.45 4.48
N ILE A 47 5.16 -10.89 4.79
CA ILE A 47 6.25 -10.59 3.85
C ILE A 47 7.36 -11.61 4.09
N GLN A 48 7.92 -12.14 3.02
CA GLN A 48 9.08 -13.02 3.05
C GLN A 48 10.31 -12.24 2.62
N PHE A 49 11.32 -12.20 3.47
CA PHE A 49 12.64 -11.69 3.12
C PHE A 49 13.51 -12.84 2.60
N SER A 50 14.21 -12.58 1.50
CA SER A 50 15.09 -13.58 0.87
C SER A 50 16.50 -13.56 1.46
N TYR A 51 16.95 -12.39 1.95
CA TYR A 51 18.32 -12.15 2.38
C TYR A 51 18.39 -11.32 3.65
N ILE A 52 19.47 -11.52 4.40
CA ILE A 52 19.89 -10.68 5.54
C ILE A 52 21.32 -10.17 5.31
N PHE A 53 21.68 -9.09 5.99
CA PHE A 53 23.07 -8.64 6.04
C PHE A 53 23.85 -9.41 7.12
N SER A 54 24.98 -9.99 6.73
CA SER A 54 25.82 -10.79 7.61
C SER A 54 27.29 -10.63 7.24
N ALA A 55 28.13 -10.38 8.23
CA ALA A 55 29.59 -10.34 8.07
C ALA A 55 30.24 -11.72 8.26
N LYS A 56 29.47 -12.81 8.32
CA LYS A 56 30.02 -14.17 8.47
C LYS A 56 30.50 -14.68 7.11
N ASN A 57 31.78 -15.02 7.00
CA ASN A 57 32.42 -15.51 5.77
C ASN A 57 32.33 -14.53 4.59
N VAL A 58 32.67 -13.27 4.82
CA VAL A 58 32.64 -12.21 3.79
C VAL A 58 33.56 -12.59 2.62
N THR A 59 32.98 -12.67 1.42
CA THR A 59 33.74 -12.81 0.18
C THR A 59 33.27 -11.78 -0.83
N PHE A 60 34.04 -10.70 -0.97
CA PHE A 60 33.75 -9.68 -1.99
C PHE A 60 34.07 -10.17 -3.42
N ASP A 61 34.85 -11.24 -3.55
CA ASP A 61 35.34 -11.81 -4.80
C ASP A 61 34.55 -13.06 -5.25
N ALA A 62 33.24 -13.09 -4.99
CA ALA A 62 32.39 -14.23 -5.34
C ALA A 62 32.25 -14.40 -6.87
N PRO A 63 32.09 -15.63 -7.40
CA PRO A 63 31.87 -15.88 -8.82
C PRO A 63 30.56 -15.23 -9.34
N GLY A 64 30.64 -14.47 -10.44
CA GLY A 64 29.55 -13.70 -11.04
C GLY A 64 30.06 -12.39 -11.66
N ALA A 65 29.17 -11.51 -12.14
CA ALA A 65 29.56 -10.18 -12.59
C ALA A 65 30.29 -9.44 -11.44
N GLN A 66 31.42 -8.80 -11.74
CA GLN A 66 32.12 -7.98 -10.74
C GLN A 66 31.31 -6.72 -10.44
N ALA A 67 31.52 -6.12 -9.26
CA ALA A 67 30.80 -4.91 -8.88
C ALA A 67 31.09 -3.78 -9.89
N PHE A 68 32.33 -3.73 -10.37
CA PHE A 68 32.75 -2.89 -11.49
C PHE A 68 31.93 -3.12 -12.77
N ASP A 69 31.76 -4.38 -13.22
CA ASP A 69 31.04 -4.67 -14.47
C ASP A 69 29.57 -4.23 -14.39
N ILE A 70 28.95 -4.37 -13.22
CA ILE A 70 27.58 -3.91 -12.98
C ILE A 70 27.51 -2.39 -13.13
N LEU A 71 28.45 -1.66 -12.51
CA LEU A 71 28.47 -0.21 -12.55
C LEU A 71 28.74 0.32 -13.97
N ASP A 72 29.70 -0.28 -14.68
CA ASP A 72 30.04 0.05 -16.06
C ASP A 72 28.82 -0.14 -16.99
N ARG A 73 28.12 -1.27 -16.86
CA ARG A 73 26.88 -1.53 -17.62
C ARG A 73 25.76 -0.53 -17.30
N VAL A 74 25.59 -0.16 -16.04
CA VAL A 74 24.58 0.84 -15.65
C VAL A 74 24.88 2.20 -16.28
N LEU A 75 26.16 2.60 -16.30
CA LEU A 75 26.58 3.92 -16.76
C LEU A 75 26.67 4.07 -18.28
N PHE A 76 27.12 3.03 -18.99
CA PHE A 76 27.42 3.12 -20.42
C PHE A 76 26.50 2.30 -21.33
N GLU A 77 25.77 1.33 -20.78
CA GLU A 77 24.86 0.47 -21.56
C GLU A 77 23.38 0.66 -21.18
N ASN A 78 23.05 1.73 -20.45
CA ASN A 78 21.71 1.97 -19.90
C ASN A 78 21.17 0.76 -19.10
N GLY A 79 22.07 0.04 -18.42
CA GLY A 79 21.71 -1.06 -17.53
C GLY A 79 20.94 -0.59 -16.30
N THR A 80 20.19 -1.50 -15.70
CA THR A 80 19.52 -1.26 -14.40
C THR A 80 20.33 -1.88 -13.27
N TYR A 81 20.33 -1.23 -12.10
CA TYR A 81 20.89 -1.81 -10.89
C TYR A 81 20.24 -3.17 -10.57
N PRO A 82 20.99 -4.14 -10.03
CA PRO A 82 20.44 -5.40 -9.55
C PRO A 82 19.36 -5.20 -8.49
N GLU A 83 18.41 -6.15 -8.42
CA GLU A 83 17.37 -6.15 -7.39
C GLU A 83 17.98 -6.05 -5.99
N GLY A 84 17.41 -5.18 -5.14
CA GLY A 84 17.92 -4.91 -3.80
C GLY A 84 19.02 -3.86 -3.74
N THR A 85 19.38 -3.19 -4.84
CA THR A 85 20.43 -2.16 -4.84
C THR A 85 20.06 -0.91 -5.65
N ASN A 86 20.76 0.18 -5.36
CA ASN A 86 20.83 1.37 -6.21
C ASN A 86 22.24 1.99 -6.09
N ALA A 87 22.40 3.23 -6.58
CA ALA A 87 23.69 3.96 -6.56
C ALA A 87 24.24 4.28 -5.15
N HIS A 88 23.42 4.20 -4.10
CA HIS A 88 23.82 4.67 -2.75
C HIS A 88 23.49 3.71 -1.62
N LEU A 89 22.76 2.64 -1.91
CA LEU A 89 22.11 1.86 -0.90
C LEU A 89 21.86 0.44 -1.42
N VAL A 90 22.08 -0.52 -0.54
CA VAL A 90 21.55 -1.87 -0.65
C VAL A 90 20.44 -2.06 0.39
N PHE A 91 19.41 -2.82 0.05
CA PHE A 91 18.29 -3.12 0.93
C PHE A 91 17.87 -4.58 0.79
N GLN A 92 17.28 -5.12 1.86
CA GLN A 92 16.81 -6.51 1.87
C GLN A 92 15.74 -6.73 0.80
N GLN A 93 15.94 -7.76 -0.02
CA GLN A 93 14.93 -8.17 -0.98
C GLN A 93 13.77 -8.86 -0.27
N PHE A 94 12.56 -8.54 -0.71
CA PHE A 94 11.33 -9.03 -0.10
C PHE A 94 10.28 -9.40 -1.15
N SER A 95 9.39 -10.31 -0.78
CA SER A 95 8.27 -10.73 -1.61
C SER A 95 7.02 -10.96 -0.76
N ALA A 96 5.84 -10.82 -1.36
CA ALA A 96 4.58 -11.13 -0.69
C ALA A 96 3.76 -12.10 -1.55
N PRO A 97 4.08 -13.41 -1.51
CA PRO A 97 3.45 -14.41 -2.40
C PRO A 97 1.96 -14.61 -2.12
N SER A 98 1.45 -14.15 -0.97
CA SER A 98 0.05 -14.27 -0.57
C SER A 98 -0.87 -13.18 -1.15
N LEU A 99 -0.31 -12.16 -1.81
CA LEU A 99 -1.08 -11.02 -2.33
C LEU A 99 -1.43 -11.19 -3.80
N ALA A 100 -2.56 -10.59 -4.20
CA ALA A 100 -2.94 -10.50 -5.60
C ALA A 100 -1.92 -9.67 -6.42
N PRO A 101 -1.81 -9.94 -7.74
CA PRO A 101 -1.04 -9.08 -8.64
C PRO A 101 -1.64 -7.66 -8.67
N ASN A 102 -0.79 -6.64 -8.77
CA ASN A 102 -1.14 -5.20 -8.68
C ASN A 102 -1.46 -4.68 -7.27
N ALA A 103 -0.98 -5.36 -6.22
CA ALA A 103 -1.05 -4.88 -4.85
C ALA A 103 0.12 -3.96 -4.55
N MET A 104 -0.16 -2.82 -3.93
CA MET A 104 0.87 -1.91 -3.45
C MET A 104 1.27 -2.32 -2.04
N ILE A 105 2.53 -2.72 -1.87
CA ILE A 105 3.07 -3.19 -0.59
C ILE A 105 3.90 -2.09 0.02
N THR A 106 3.76 -1.90 1.32
CA THR A 106 4.63 -1.08 2.15
C THR A 106 5.23 -1.93 3.25
N VAL A 107 6.56 -2.09 3.26
CA VAL A 107 7.26 -2.92 4.24
C VAL A 107 8.48 -2.17 4.81
N PRO A 108 8.73 -2.27 6.13
CA PRO A 108 10.01 -1.83 6.69
C PRO A 108 11.08 -2.86 6.35
N VAL A 109 12.14 -2.42 5.69
CA VAL A 109 13.30 -3.24 5.31
C VAL A 109 14.57 -2.66 5.92
N ASP A 110 15.54 -3.52 6.15
CA ASP A 110 16.89 -3.06 6.49
C ASP A 110 17.62 -2.70 5.21
N GLY A 111 18.39 -1.63 5.27
CA GLY A 111 19.33 -1.23 4.25
C GLY A 111 20.70 -0.98 4.85
N MET A 112 21.69 -0.91 3.97
CA MET A 112 23.05 -0.58 4.31
C MET A 112 23.56 0.44 3.29
N MET A 113 24.21 1.48 3.78
CA MET A 113 24.83 2.51 2.95
C MET A 113 26.27 2.72 3.41
N ALA A 114 27.11 3.14 2.49
CA ALA A 114 28.46 3.56 2.77
C ALA A 114 28.67 4.98 2.27
N ASP A 115 29.52 5.69 2.98
CA ASP A 115 29.81 7.09 2.70
C ASP A 115 31.32 7.33 2.86
N LEU A 116 31.81 8.35 2.17
CA LEU A 116 33.22 8.69 2.12
C LEU A 116 33.42 10.13 2.61
N GLY A 117 33.76 10.28 3.89
CA GLY A 117 34.01 11.61 4.47
C GLY A 117 35.40 12.10 4.10
N CYS A 118 35.51 13.08 3.20
CA CYS A 118 36.79 13.63 2.75
C CYS A 118 37.14 14.98 3.38
N GLU A 119 38.42 15.14 3.71
CA GLU A 119 39.02 16.40 4.14
C GLU A 119 40.01 16.88 3.08
N THR A 120 39.98 18.17 2.75
CA THR A 120 40.97 18.77 1.85
C THR A 120 42.34 18.78 2.52
N ALA A 121 43.32 18.23 1.83
CA ALA A 121 44.69 18.07 2.33
C ALA A 121 45.61 19.13 1.72
N SER A 122 46.55 19.62 2.53
CA SER A 122 47.70 20.39 2.02
C SER A 122 48.81 19.43 1.59
N ILE A 123 49.50 19.78 0.51
CA ILE A 123 50.62 19.01 -0.03
C ILE A 123 51.94 19.75 0.20
N ASP A 124 52.95 19.02 0.71
CA ASP A 124 54.34 19.48 0.82
C ASP A 124 55.23 18.49 0.04
N ILE A 125 56.04 19.01 -0.88
CA ILE A 125 56.87 18.20 -1.78
C ILE A 125 58.30 18.65 -1.65
N LYS A 126 59.15 17.75 -1.16
CA LYS A 126 60.59 18.01 -1.08
C LYS A 126 61.30 17.76 -2.41
N LYS A 127 60.94 16.68 -3.11
CA LYS A 127 61.56 16.31 -4.38
C LYS A 127 60.58 15.52 -5.25
N TRP A 128 60.39 15.96 -6.49
CA TRP A 128 59.61 15.20 -7.47
C TRP A 128 60.27 15.28 -8.84
N ASP A 129 60.92 14.17 -9.22
CA ASP A 129 61.69 14.09 -10.44
C ASP A 129 61.18 12.96 -11.34
N VAL A 130 61.33 13.15 -12.64
CA VAL A 130 61.13 12.09 -13.65
C VAL A 130 62.48 11.69 -14.19
N THR A 131 62.78 10.39 -14.14
CA THR A 131 64.00 9.82 -14.74
C THR A 131 63.65 9.10 -16.04
N ASN A 132 64.63 8.99 -16.96
CA ASN A 132 64.48 8.30 -18.25
C ASN A 132 63.41 8.94 -19.15
N VAL A 133 63.41 10.26 -19.25
CA VAL A 133 62.60 11.01 -20.23
C VAL A 133 63.23 10.81 -21.61
N ALA A 134 62.90 9.73 -22.31
CA ALA A 134 63.44 9.46 -23.63
C ALA A 134 62.74 10.33 -24.69
N GLY A 135 63.55 11.01 -25.51
CA GLY A 135 63.07 11.60 -26.76
C GLY A 135 62.67 10.49 -27.73
N HIS A 136 61.36 10.38 -27.99
CA HIS A 136 60.77 9.65 -29.13
C HIS A 136 61.10 8.15 -29.31
N GLY A 137 61.67 7.47 -28.32
CA GLY A 137 61.91 6.01 -28.34
C GLY A 137 61.24 5.29 -27.16
N HIS A 138 60.91 4.01 -27.34
CA HIS A 138 60.17 3.06 -26.47
C HIS A 138 60.63 2.89 -25.00
N HIS A 139 61.34 3.83 -24.38
CA HIS A 139 61.74 3.74 -22.98
C HIS A 139 60.62 4.26 -22.05
N SER A 140 60.29 3.46 -21.05
CA SER A 140 59.33 3.82 -20.00
C SER A 140 59.95 4.89 -19.09
N SER A 141 59.38 6.10 -19.08
CA SER A 141 59.76 7.13 -18.11
C SER A 141 59.22 6.75 -16.74
N THR A 142 60.09 6.81 -15.72
CA THR A 142 59.74 6.52 -14.33
C THR A 142 59.63 7.82 -13.55
N LEU A 143 58.44 8.09 -13.01
CA LEU A 143 58.22 9.18 -12.07
C LEU A 143 58.60 8.70 -10.67
N GLU A 144 59.48 9.44 -10.00
CA GLU A 144 59.89 9.18 -8.63
C GLU A 144 59.57 10.43 -7.79
N SER A 145 58.59 10.28 -6.89
CA SER A 145 58.27 11.28 -5.88
C SER A 145 58.86 10.84 -4.54
N ASP A 146 59.71 11.69 -3.96
CA ASP A 146 60.32 11.45 -2.65
C ASP A 146 60.01 12.59 -1.68
N GLY A 147 59.66 12.22 -0.44
CA GLY A 147 59.31 13.17 0.61
C GLY A 147 58.02 13.95 0.35
N VAL A 148 57.07 13.40 -0.40
CA VAL A 148 55.71 13.97 -0.52
C VAL A 148 54.96 13.74 0.79
N THR A 149 54.48 14.82 1.39
CA THR A 149 53.69 14.79 2.62
C THR A 149 52.31 15.37 2.37
N LEU A 150 51.26 14.63 2.71
CA LEU A 150 49.87 15.10 2.70
C LEU A 150 49.40 15.30 4.14
N MET A 151 48.73 16.42 4.40
CA MET A 151 48.31 16.80 5.75
C MET A 151 46.87 17.28 5.78
N THR A 152 46.07 16.71 6.69
CA THR A 152 44.76 17.22 7.12
C THR A 152 44.74 17.35 8.64
N PRO A 153 43.71 17.98 9.24
CA PRO A 153 43.57 18.03 10.70
C PRO A 153 43.49 16.64 11.35
N SER A 154 42.96 15.63 10.64
CA SER A 154 42.77 14.28 11.16
C SER A 154 43.90 13.29 10.85
N CYS A 155 44.73 13.56 9.82
CA CYS A 155 45.69 12.58 9.32
C CYS A 155 46.89 13.27 8.64
N LYS A 156 48.08 12.72 8.87
CA LYS A 156 49.30 13.06 8.14
C LYS A 156 49.81 11.80 7.43
N ILE A 157 50.20 11.92 6.18
CA ILE A 157 50.73 10.81 5.38
C ILE A 157 52.08 11.24 4.85
N SER A 158 53.14 10.57 5.30
CA SER A 158 54.50 10.77 4.78
C SER A 158 54.79 9.82 3.62
N ASN A 159 55.55 10.30 2.63
CA ASN A 159 55.95 9.55 1.42
C ASN A 159 54.76 9.04 0.59
N ALA A 160 53.77 9.90 0.37
CA ALA A 160 52.61 9.56 -0.47
C ALA A 160 53.03 9.34 -1.93
N ALA A 161 52.65 8.21 -2.52
CA ALA A 161 53.00 7.86 -3.88
C ALA A 161 52.11 8.59 -4.91
N LEU A 162 52.64 9.63 -5.56
CA LEU A 162 51.94 10.37 -6.62
C LEU A 162 52.18 9.81 -8.04
N ASN A 163 52.94 8.73 -8.16
CA ASN A 163 53.45 8.25 -9.46
C ASN A 163 52.34 7.66 -10.34
N SER A 164 52.15 8.15 -11.56
CA SER A 164 51.24 7.55 -12.56
C SER A 164 51.87 6.32 -13.22
N ALA A 165 51.14 5.19 -13.25
CA ALA A 165 51.65 3.88 -13.70
C ALA A 165 51.68 3.68 -15.23
N LEU A 166 51.68 4.75 -16.04
CA LEU A 166 51.70 4.65 -17.51
C LEU A 166 52.84 5.50 -18.07
N GLY A 167 53.64 4.91 -18.97
CA GLY A 167 54.89 5.44 -19.54
C GLY A 167 54.73 6.64 -20.47
N GLY A 168 54.04 7.69 -20.03
CA GLY A 168 53.91 8.96 -20.71
C GLY A 168 53.58 10.08 -19.72
N ILE A 169 54.23 11.23 -19.88
CA ILE A 169 54.01 12.40 -19.02
C ILE A 169 52.69 13.04 -19.46
N SER A 170 51.63 12.80 -18.67
CA SER A 170 50.33 13.44 -18.87
C SER A 170 50.27 14.72 -18.03
N PRO A 171 50.00 15.90 -18.61
CA PRO A 171 49.91 17.16 -17.86
C PRO A 171 48.82 17.15 -16.79
N TYR A 172 47.79 16.30 -16.90
CA TYR A 172 46.76 16.15 -15.86
C TYR A 172 46.77 14.74 -15.32
N VAL A 173 46.86 14.62 -13.99
CA VAL A 173 46.91 13.34 -13.28
C VAL A 173 45.90 13.37 -12.14
N ALA A 174 44.91 12.48 -12.21
CA ALA A 174 43.96 12.23 -11.14
C ALA A 174 44.06 10.77 -10.67
N ARG A 175 44.13 10.54 -9.37
CA ARG A 175 44.36 9.22 -8.77
C ARG A 175 43.40 8.93 -7.63
N PHE A 176 42.94 7.69 -7.53
CA PHE A 176 42.18 7.16 -6.40
C PHE A 176 42.96 6.00 -5.78
N SER A 177 43.49 6.18 -4.58
CA SER A 177 44.44 5.22 -3.98
C SER A 177 44.23 5.06 -2.48
N SER A 178 44.97 4.15 -1.86
CA SER A 178 45.05 4.05 -0.40
C SER A 178 46.39 4.52 0.12
N ALA A 179 46.38 5.05 1.32
CA ALA A 179 47.59 5.31 2.09
C ALA A 179 47.29 5.21 3.59
N GLN A 180 48.35 5.13 4.38
CA GLN A 180 48.27 4.99 5.83
C GLN A 180 48.65 6.31 6.50
N CYS A 181 47.87 6.73 7.50
CA CYS A 181 48.23 7.84 8.37
C CYS A 181 49.44 7.47 9.24
N ASP A 182 50.39 8.39 9.36
CA ASP A 182 51.53 8.31 10.24
C ASP A 182 51.09 8.06 11.70
N GLY A 183 51.79 7.18 12.41
CA GLY A 183 51.55 6.90 13.83
C GLY A 183 50.32 6.04 14.14
N SER A 184 49.69 5.44 13.13
CA SER A 184 48.55 4.53 13.29
C SER A 184 48.94 3.05 13.21
N SER A 185 48.11 2.18 13.78
CA SER A 185 48.13 0.73 13.51
C SER A 185 47.76 0.48 12.03
N ALA A 186 48.22 -0.66 11.50
CA ALA A 186 48.16 -0.98 10.06
C ALA A 186 46.76 -0.91 9.43
N GLU A 187 45.66 -1.06 10.18
CA GLU A 187 44.29 -1.06 9.62
C GLU A 187 43.46 0.16 10.03
N ASP A 188 43.57 0.67 11.26
CA ASP A 188 42.71 1.77 11.74
C ASP A 188 43.05 3.15 11.13
N GLY A 189 44.31 3.34 10.73
CA GLY A 189 44.76 4.58 10.09
C GLY A 189 44.82 4.53 8.57
N MET A 190 44.28 3.48 7.96
CA MET A 190 44.18 3.45 6.51
C MET A 190 43.12 4.42 6.01
N ARG A 191 43.44 5.14 4.94
CA ARG A 191 42.59 6.15 4.32
C ARG A 191 42.60 6.01 2.81
N ILE A 192 41.53 6.48 2.17
CA ILE A 192 41.49 6.68 0.72
C ILE A 192 42.09 8.06 0.45
N VAL A 193 43.05 8.11 -0.46
CA VAL A 193 43.69 9.35 -0.89
C VAL A 193 43.32 9.60 -2.34
N VAL A 194 42.73 10.77 -2.58
CA VAL A 194 42.34 11.22 -3.89
C VAL A 194 43.15 12.45 -4.24
N THR A 195 43.86 12.42 -5.36
CA THR A 195 44.71 13.54 -5.78
C THR A 195 44.40 13.91 -7.22
N LEU A 196 44.33 15.19 -7.50
CA LEU A 196 44.26 15.77 -8.83
C LEU A 196 45.35 16.83 -8.96
N ALA A 197 46.18 16.75 -9.98
CA ALA A 197 47.24 17.71 -10.23
C ALA A 197 47.37 18.03 -11.71
N GLU A 198 47.64 19.31 -12.00
CA GLU A 198 48.19 19.76 -13.27
C GLU A 198 49.70 19.92 -13.11
N ILE A 199 50.45 19.18 -13.92
CA ILE A 199 51.90 19.09 -13.86
C ILE A 199 52.53 19.58 -15.17
N SER A 200 53.71 20.17 -15.03
CA SER A 200 54.55 20.59 -16.14
C SER A 200 55.99 20.17 -15.87
N LEU A 201 56.77 19.93 -16.93
CA LEU A 201 58.17 19.57 -16.80
C LEU A 201 59.03 20.82 -16.70
N GLY A 202 59.85 20.85 -15.65
CA GLY A 202 60.90 21.83 -15.45
C GLY A 202 62.14 21.53 -16.30
N ARG A 203 63.29 22.03 -15.85
CA ARG A 203 64.54 21.92 -16.61
C ARG A 203 65.02 20.47 -16.68
N LEU A 204 65.39 20.04 -17.89
CA LEU A 204 66.06 18.77 -18.12
C LEU A 204 67.51 18.86 -17.62
N ALA A 205 67.82 18.13 -16.57
CA ALA A 205 69.18 17.82 -16.16
C ALA A 205 69.62 16.54 -16.89
N GLN A 206 70.56 16.68 -17.82
CA GLN A 206 71.15 15.54 -18.53
C GLN A 206 72.37 15.07 -17.74
N ASN A 207 72.27 13.90 -17.10
CA ASN A 207 73.40 13.31 -16.40
C ASN A 207 74.05 12.28 -17.32
N ILE A 208 75.20 12.64 -17.90
CA ILE A 208 75.93 11.76 -18.82
C ILE A 208 76.79 10.82 -17.98
N SER A 209 76.27 9.62 -17.67
CA SER A 209 77.08 8.53 -17.12
C SER A 209 77.91 7.88 -18.23
N THR A 210 79.22 7.75 -18.01
CA THR A 210 80.23 7.35 -19.01
C THR A 210 80.20 5.89 -19.47
N LEU A 211 79.18 5.10 -19.16
CA LEU A 211 78.97 3.79 -19.79
C LEU A 211 77.47 3.54 -20.04
N THR A 212 77.10 3.69 -21.31
CA THR A 212 75.94 3.09 -22.03
C THR A 212 74.50 3.59 -21.86
N GLU A 213 74.13 4.42 -20.88
CA GLU A 213 72.77 5.03 -20.86
C GLU A 213 72.79 6.51 -20.45
N ASN A 214 72.14 7.36 -21.25
CA ASN A 214 71.91 8.77 -20.94
C ASN A 214 70.66 8.88 -20.07
N VAL A 215 70.83 9.03 -18.75
CA VAL A 215 69.71 9.28 -17.84
C VAL A 215 69.37 10.76 -17.89
N THR A 216 68.21 11.08 -18.46
CA THR A 216 67.61 12.42 -18.41
C THR A 216 66.72 12.50 -17.18
N THR A 217 67.00 13.47 -16.31
CA THR A 217 66.16 13.79 -15.15
C THR A 217 65.48 15.13 -15.40
N ALA A 218 64.17 15.21 -15.18
CA ALA A 218 63.41 16.46 -15.24
C ALA A 218 62.67 16.69 -13.93
N GLU A 219 62.74 17.91 -13.40
CA GLU A 219 61.93 18.33 -12.25
C GLU A 219 60.45 18.41 -12.65
N VAL A 220 59.54 17.97 -11.77
CA VAL A 220 58.08 18.11 -11.97
C VAL A 220 57.58 19.35 -11.24
N ILE A 221 56.98 20.27 -11.98
CA ILE A 221 56.38 21.50 -11.44
C ILE A 221 54.86 21.34 -11.40
N ILE A 222 54.27 21.42 -10.21
CA ILE A 222 52.81 21.47 -10.03
C ILE A 222 52.32 22.89 -10.29
N GLN A 223 51.42 23.05 -11.25
CA GLN A 223 50.78 24.33 -11.53
C GLN A 223 49.59 24.59 -10.61
N ARG A 224 48.74 23.58 -10.43
CA ARG A 224 47.64 23.55 -9.48
C ARG A 224 47.33 22.13 -9.07
N SER A 225 46.75 21.96 -7.89
CA SER A 225 46.40 20.64 -7.39
C SER A 225 45.34 20.68 -6.31
N VAL A 226 44.58 19.59 -6.19
CA VAL A 226 43.60 19.34 -5.13
C VAL A 226 43.87 17.95 -4.58
N GLN A 227 43.98 17.83 -3.26
CA GLN A 227 44.16 16.55 -2.58
C GLN A 227 43.10 16.38 -1.50
N LEU A 228 42.60 15.16 -1.36
CA LEU A 228 41.64 14.77 -0.36
C LEU A 228 42.17 13.55 0.40
N ILE A 229 42.07 13.58 1.73
CA ILE A 229 42.21 12.38 2.56
C ILE A 229 40.82 12.03 3.06
N CYS A 230 40.39 10.82 2.74
CA CYS A 230 39.02 10.37 2.94
C CYS A 230 38.94 9.21 3.92
N ASN A 231 37.98 9.31 4.84
CA ASN A 231 37.67 8.30 5.84
C ASN A 231 36.41 7.52 5.43
N PRO A 232 36.53 6.22 5.07
CA PRO A 232 35.38 5.42 4.71
C PRO A 232 34.50 5.12 5.93
N THR A 233 33.20 5.16 5.74
CA THR A 233 32.21 4.83 6.78
C THR A 233 31.07 3.99 6.19
N TYR A 234 30.37 3.25 7.04
CA TYR A 234 29.12 2.60 6.65
C TYR A 234 28.13 2.59 7.81
N SER A 235 26.85 2.43 7.48
CA SER A 235 25.79 2.34 8.47
C SER A 235 24.64 1.44 7.99
N LEU A 236 24.00 0.78 8.96
CA LEU A 236 22.71 0.13 8.76
C LEU A 236 21.59 1.18 8.88
N VAL A 237 20.53 1.03 8.10
CA VAL A 237 19.41 1.97 8.09
C VAL A 237 18.09 1.25 7.96
N LYS A 238 17.04 1.82 8.55
CA LYS A 238 15.67 1.30 8.42
C LYS A 238 14.93 2.10 7.36
N ILE A 239 14.39 1.40 6.38
CA ILE A 239 13.81 1.99 5.17
C ILE A 239 12.38 1.49 4.98
N GLN A 240 11.48 2.39 4.61
CA GLN A 240 10.18 2.05 4.09
C GLN A 240 10.34 1.76 2.61
N ALA A 241 10.15 0.51 2.22
CA ALA A 241 10.07 0.13 0.82
C ALA A 241 8.62 0.07 0.38
N GLU A 242 8.30 0.77 -0.71
CA GLU A 242 7.01 0.71 -1.38
C GLU A 242 7.18 0.17 -2.80
N THR A 243 6.48 -0.91 -3.11
CA THR A 243 6.57 -1.58 -4.41
C THR A 243 5.22 -2.17 -4.82
N ASN A 244 5.09 -2.46 -6.12
CA ASN A 244 3.93 -3.10 -6.69
C ASN A 244 4.23 -4.59 -6.99
N THR A 245 3.36 -5.50 -6.55
CA THR A 245 3.55 -6.95 -6.73
C THR A 245 3.65 -7.42 -8.17
N SER A 246 3.12 -6.66 -9.13
CA SER A 246 3.12 -7.06 -10.55
C SER A 246 4.38 -6.70 -11.30
N GLN A 247 5.28 -5.89 -10.73
CA GLN A 247 6.46 -5.40 -11.42
C GLN A 247 7.71 -5.77 -10.62
N SER A 248 8.24 -6.98 -10.86
CA SER A 248 9.53 -7.44 -10.30
C SER A 248 10.66 -6.44 -10.59
N SER A 249 10.54 -5.66 -11.66
CA SER A 249 11.56 -4.71 -12.14
C SER A 249 11.23 -3.23 -11.92
N SER A 250 10.19 -2.87 -11.16
CA SER A 250 9.86 -1.47 -10.95
C SER A 250 10.73 -0.82 -9.88
N PRO A 251 11.07 0.48 -10.03
CA PRO A 251 11.84 1.19 -9.03
C PRO A 251 11.07 1.18 -7.71
N VAL A 252 11.66 0.53 -6.70
CA VAL A 252 11.13 0.53 -5.34
C VAL A 252 11.25 1.94 -4.81
N ASN A 253 10.14 2.51 -4.34
CA ASN A 253 10.18 3.81 -3.69
C ASN A 253 10.69 3.60 -2.26
N LEU A 254 11.82 4.21 -1.94
CA LEU A 254 12.54 4.01 -0.68
C LEU A 254 12.50 5.29 0.13
N ARG A 255 11.94 5.22 1.33
CA ARG A 255 11.92 6.33 2.29
C ARG A 255 12.61 5.95 3.58
N ARG A 256 13.63 6.70 4.00
CA ARG A 256 14.30 6.48 5.28
C ARG A 256 13.32 6.74 6.43
N ILE A 257 13.13 5.75 7.32
CA ILE A 257 12.27 5.86 8.52
C ILE A 257 13.11 6.22 9.75
N GLY A 258 14.37 5.76 9.78
CA GLY A 258 15.30 6.06 10.87
C GLY A 258 16.72 5.64 10.54
N THR A 259 17.65 6.12 11.34
CA THR A 259 19.07 5.75 11.29
C THR A 259 19.35 4.81 12.45
N GLU A 260 19.78 3.59 12.15
CA GLU A 260 20.25 2.68 13.18
C GLU A 260 21.77 2.62 13.04
N SER A 261 22.51 3.43 13.81
CA SER A 261 23.97 3.54 13.70
C SER A 261 24.72 2.28 14.18
N SER A 262 24.09 1.12 14.07
CA SER A 262 24.70 -0.18 14.31
C SER A 262 25.65 -0.55 13.17
N VAL A 263 26.80 -1.06 13.56
CA VAL A 263 27.84 -1.61 12.70
C VAL A 263 27.75 -3.14 12.81
N LEU A 264 27.92 -3.86 11.70
CA LEU A 264 27.99 -5.32 11.74
C LEU A 264 29.23 -5.76 12.55
N PRO A 265 29.11 -6.70 13.50
CA PRO A 265 30.26 -7.25 14.20
C PRO A 265 31.18 -7.94 13.18
N ASP A 266 32.50 -7.88 13.41
CA ASP A 266 33.53 -8.50 12.57
C ASP A 266 33.69 -7.91 11.16
N LEU A 267 33.16 -6.71 10.91
CA LEU A 267 33.37 -5.97 9.66
C LEU A 267 33.84 -4.55 9.97
N THR A 268 34.92 -4.11 9.33
CA THR A 268 35.37 -2.71 9.40
C THR A 268 35.02 -1.97 8.12
N ALA A 269 34.94 -0.64 8.18
CA ALA A 269 34.75 0.16 6.97
C ALA A 269 35.93 0.02 6.00
N TRP A 270 37.13 -0.26 6.54
CA TRP A 270 38.32 -0.49 5.72
C TRP A 270 38.28 -1.80 4.95
N ASP A 271 37.65 -2.86 5.47
CA ASP A 271 37.49 -4.13 4.73
C ASP A 271 36.70 -3.94 3.44
N ILE A 272 35.67 -3.08 3.50
CA ILE A 272 34.88 -2.69 2.33
C ILE A 272 35.72 -1.80 1.39
N ALA A 273 36.41 -0.80 1.93
CA ALA A 273 37.25 0.09 1.13
C ALA A 273 38.39 -0.64 0.40
N LYS A 274 39.00 -1.63 1.05
CA LYS A 274 40.02 -2.51 0.48
C LYS A 274 39.47 -3.27 -0.74
N ALA A 275 38.22 -3.76 -0.66
CA ALA A 275 37.54 -4.42 -1.77
C ALA A 275 37.22 -3.45 -2.93
N VAL A 276 36.81 -2.21 -2.63
CA VAL A 276 36.59 -1.16 -3.65
C VAL A 276 37.89 -0.90 -4.44
N LEU A 277 39.01 -0.78 -3.73
CA LEU A 277 40.33 -0.52 -4.34
C LEU A 277 40.88 -1.71 -5.12
N SER A 278 40.57 -2.94 -4.72
CA SER A 278 41.00 -4.14 -5.45
C SER A 278 40.21 -4.37 -6.73
N ASP A 279 38.89 -4.18 -6.71
CA ASP A 279 37.99 -4.39 -7.86
C ASP A 279 38.25 -3.38 -8.99
N SER A 280 38.75 -2.18 -8.65
CA SER A 280 39.20 -1.20 -9.65
C SER A 280 40.51 -1.57 -10.35
N SER A 281 41.35 -2.38 -9.70
CA SER A 281 42.73 -2.67 -10.16
C SER A 281 42.88 -3.94 -11.00
N SER A 282 41.86 -4.81 -11.04
CA SER A 282 41.84 -6.01 -11.87
C SER A 282 41.56 -5.65 -13.34
N HIS A 283 42.59 -5.11 -13.99
CA HIS A 283 42.59 -4.59 -15.37
C HIS A 283 42.69 -5.66 -16.48
N ASP A 284 42.73 -6.95 -16.14
CA ASP A 284 43.25 -7.98 -17.06
C ASP A 284 42.21 -8.89 -17.73
N SER A 285 40.91 -8.65 -17.59
CA SER A 285 39.92 -9.54 -18.19
C SER A 285 38.71 -8.82 -18.75
N PHE A 286 38.57 -8.91 -20.07
CA PHE A 286 37.50 -8.41 -20.94
C PHE A 286 37.61 -6.95 -21.39
N ALA A 287 37.44 -6.75 -22.70
CA ALA A 287 37.39 -5.44 -23.35
C ALA A 287 36.17 -4.65 -22.83
N ARG A 288 36.39 -3.89 -21.75
CA ARG A 288 35.38 -3.00 -21.14
C ARG A 288 35.27 -1.71 -21.98
N PRO A 289 34.05 -1.19 -22.26
CA PRO A 289 33.80 0.04 -23.03
C PRO A 289 34.63 1.27 -22.60
N ASN A 290 34.98 1.33 -21.31
CA ASN A 290 35.74 2.43 -20.70
C ASN A 290 37.21 2.53 -21.16
N HIS A 291 37.81 1.46 -21.72
CA HIS A 291 39.21 1.54 -22.19
C HIS A 291 39.43 2.54 -23.33
N ASN A 292 38.37 2.94 -24.04
CA ASN A 292 38.45 3.90 -25.16
C ASN A 292 37.69 5.22 -24.90
N HIS A 293 37.08 5.40 -23.73
CA HIS A 293 36.32 6.61 -23.39
C HIS A 293 37.02 7.36 -22.26
N ASN A 294 38.03 8.16 -22.58
CA ASN A 294 38.44 9.20 -21.63
C ASN A 294 37.27 10.18 -21.49
N LEU A 295 36.55 10.13 -20.35
CA LEU A 295 35.43 11.04 -20.08
C LEU A 295 35.88 12.50 -19.94
N PHE A 296 37.17 12.70 -19.75
CA PHE A 296 37.79 14.00 -19.58
C PHE A 296 38.66 14.39 -20.76
N HIS A 297 38.61 15.68 -21.09
CA HIS A 297 39.52 16.29 -22.03
C HIS A 297 40.08 17.60 -21.48
N ALA A 298 41.39 17.80 -21.62
CA ALA A 298 42.06 19.06 -21.33
C ALA A 298 41.93 20.06 -22.47
N THR A 299 41.85 19.58 -23.72
CA THR A 299 41.70 20.42 -24.90
C THR A 299 40.70 19.79 -25.87
N ASN A 300 40.15 20.60 -26.76
CA ASN A 300 39.27 20.13 -27.84
C ASN A 300 40.04 19.35 -28.93
N ASP A 301 41.38 19.30 -28.87
CA ASP A 301 42.21 18.52 -29.78
C ASP A 301 42.43 17.10 -29.23
N PRO A 302 41.82 16.07 -29.84
CA PRO A 302 41.92 14.68 -29.38
C PRO A 302 43.34 14.11 -29.46
N PHE A 303 44.26 14.71 -30.24
CA PHE A 303 45.64 14.25 -30.38
C PHE A 303 46.60 14.83 -29.31
N GLN A 304 46.20 15.93 -28.66
CA GLN A 304 46.94 16.59 -27.58
C GLN A 304 46.37 16.29 -26.19
N ASN A 305 45.24 15.58 -26.12
CA ASN A 305 44.50 15.31 -24.90
C ASN A 305 45.14 14.22 -24.01
N LYS A 306 46.33 14.51 -23.47
CA LYS A 306 47.00 13.62 -22.52
C LYS A 306 46.50 13.89 -21.10
N THR A 307 45.40 13.24 -20.73
CA THR A 307 44.87 13.24 -19.37
C THR A 307 44.92 11.82 -18.81
N TYR A 308 45.45 11.66 -17.60
CA TYR A 308 45.33 10.43 -16.85
C TYR A 308 44.36 10.66 -15.69
N VAL A 309 43.19 10.05 -15.76
CA VAL A 309 42.21 10.06 -14.68
C VAL A 309 41.95 8.60 -14.32
N ASP A 310 42.15 8.26 -13.06
CA ASP A 310 41.84 6.92 -12.55
C ASP A 310 40.41 6.52 -12.89
N VAL A 311 40.21 5.26 -13.26
CA VAL A 311 38.92 4.73 -13.70
C VAL A 311 37.85 4.92 -12.61
N ALA A 312 38.24 4.78 -11.34
CA ALA A 312 37.39 5.08 -10.19
C ALA A 312 36.81 6.50 -10.26
N LEU A 313 37.66 7.49 -10.53
CA LEU A 313 37.25 8.89 -10.62
C LEU A 313 36.45 9.19 -11.89
N GLN A 314 36.77 8.54 -13.01
CA GLN A 314 35.97 8.68 -14.23
C GLN A 314 34.53 8.20 -14.01
N LEU A 315 34.34 7.03 -13.40
CA LEU A 315 33.01 6.50 -13.06
C LEU A 315 32.29 7.37 -12.03
N GLY A 316 33.00 7.79 -10.98
CA GLY A 316 32.47 8.69 -9.96
C GLY A 316 31.98 10.02 -10.52
N ALA A 317 32.77 10.59 -11.42
CA ALA A 317 32.41 11.84 -12.07
C ALA A 317 31.21 11.68 -13.01
N GLN A 318 31.10 10.57 -13.74
CA GLN A 318 29.90 10.24 -14.53
C GLN A 318 28.65 10.16 -13.64
N LEU A 319 28.74 9.49 -12.48
CA LEU A 319 27.65 9.38 -11.51
C LEU A 319 27.23 10.75 -10.94
N ALA A 320 28.21 11.63 -10.71
CA ALA A 320 27.98 13.00 -10.24
C ALA A 320 27.55 13.96 -11.37
N GLY A 321 27.54 13.53 -12.64
CA GLY A 321 27.23 14.39 -13.79
C GLY A 321 28.35 15.38 -14.16
N ILE A 322 29.57 15.12 -13.70
CA ILE A 322 30.76 15.95 -13.91
C ILE A 322 31.57 15.38 -15.08
N THR A 323 31.24 15.77 -16.31
CA THR A 323 31.96 15.31 -17.51
C THR A 323 32.40 16.44 -18.42
N GLY A 324 33.33 16.12 -19.33
CA GLY A 324 33.85 17.03 -20.34
C GLY A 324 35.22 17.59 -19.97
N ASN A 325 35.32 18.91 -19.76
CA ASN A 325 36.60 19.53 -19.46
C ASN A 325 37.12 19.09 -18.07
N ILE A 326 38.39 18.68 -18.01
CA ILE A 326 39.11 18.33 -16.76
C ILE A 326 39.11 19.47 -15.74
N ASP A 327 39.03 20.72 -16.19
CA ASP A 327 38.93 21.91 -15.32
C ASP A 327 37.79 21.79 -14.31
N LYS A 328 36.69 21.13 -14.68
CA LYS A 328 35.54 20.92 -13.79
C LYS A 328 35.89 20.12 -12.54
N LEU A 329 36.88 19.21 -12.60
CA LEU A 329 37.30 18.45 -11.42
C LEU A 329 38.12 19.30 -10.43
N PHE A 330 38.66 20.44 -10.86
CA PHE A 330 39.34 21.39 -9.98
C PHE A 330 38.37 22.36 -9.29
N GLU A 331 37.10 22.39 -9.67
CA GLU A 331 36.07 23.20 -9.01
C GLU A 331 35.83 22.71 -7.58
N ASP A 332 35.46 23.65 -6.70
CA ASP A 332 35.25 23.37 -5.28
C ASP A 332 34.23 22.24 -5.08
N GLY A 333 34.65 21.16 -4.41
CA GLY A 333 33.81 20.00 -4.11
C GLY A 333 33.68 18.97 -5.23
N ALA A 334 34.01 19.30 -6.49
CA ALA A 334 33.81 18.39 -7.63
C ALA A 334 34.58 17.07 -7.49
N LEU A 335 35.84 17.13 -7.05
CA LEU A 335 36.67 15.94 -6.81
C LEU A 335 36.11 15.09 -5.65
N ASN A 336 35.57 15.72 -4.62
CA ASN A 336 34.94 15.03 -3.49
C ASN A 336 33.65 14.34 -3.92
N ASP A 337 32.81 15.02 -4.69
CA ASP A 337 31.56 14.48 -5.21
C ASP A 337 31.82 13.28 -6.13
N ALA A 338 32.83 13.38 -7.01
CA ALA A 338 33.26 12.26 -7.85
C ALA A 338 33.75 11.07 -7.00
N ALA A 339 34.66 11.29 -6.06
CA ALA A 339 35.19 10.24 -5.19
C ALA A 339 34.09 9.56 -4.35
N SER A 340 33.22 10.35 -3.73
CA SER A 340 32.13 9.88 -2.86
C SER A 340 31.06 9.13 -3.65
N SER A 341 30.68 9.63 -4.84
CA SER A 341 29.71 8.96 -5.73
C SER A 341 30.23 7.60 -6.19
N TYR A 342 31.50 7.51 -6.60
CA TYR A 342 32.12 6.24 -6.95
C TYR A 342 32.12 5.27 -5.78
N TYR A 343 32.64 5.70 -4.63
CA TYR A 343 32.77 4.86 -3.45
C TYR A 343 31.41 4.34 -2.98
N SER A 344 30.40 5.20 -2.91
CA SER A 344 29.02 4.86 -2.56
C SER A 344 28.42 3.82 -3.51
N ALA A 345 28.53 4.05 -4.82
CA ALA A 345 27.95 3.16 -5.83
C ALA A 345 28.65 1.81 -5.88
N MET A 346 29.98 1.79 -5.89
CA MET A 346 30.77 0.56 -5.87
C MET A 346 30.49 -0.24 -4.61
N THR A 347 30.46 0.42 -3.46
CA THR A 347 30.20 -0.22 -2.17
C THR A 347 28.79 -0.84 -2.12
N ALA A 348 27.76 -0.16 -2.63
CA ALA A 348 26.41 -0.72 -2.68
C ALA A 348 26.38 -2.06 -3.44
N GLN A 349 27.14 -2.17 -4.53
CA GLN A 349 27.24 -3.42 -5.31
C GLN A 349 28.06 -4.49 -4.59
N LEU A 350 29.18 -4.12 -3.97
CA LEU A 350 30.02 -5.03 -3.18
C LEU A 350 29.28 -5.59 -1.95
N ILE A 351 28.54 -4.75 -1.22
CA ILE A 351 27.74 -5.20 -0.07
C ILE A 351 26.66 -6.18 -0.54
N ASN A 352 25.96 -5.86 -1.64
CA ASN A 352 24.94 -6.75 -2.19
C ASN A 352 25.50 -8.13 -2.54
N LYS A 353 26.74 -8.19 -3.04
CA LYS A 353 27.37 -9.44 -3.46
C LYS A 353 28.03 -10.22 -2.30
N GLY A 354 28.74 -9.52 -1.42
CA GLY A 354 29.62 -10.13 -0.42
C GLY A 354 29.05 -10.20 0.99
N LEU A 355 28.00 -9.42 1.31
CA LEU A 355 27.42 -9.33 2.65
C LEU A 355 25.95 -9.73 2.72
N THR A 356 25.30 -10.02 1.58
CA THR A 356 23.94 -10.58 1.60
C THR A 356 24.01 -12.10 1.71
N GLN A 357 23.39 -12.63 2.75
CA GLN A 357 23.29 -14.07 2.97
C GLN A 357 21.83 -14.49 2.84
N ARG A 358 21.58 -15.58 2.10
CA ARG A 358 20.22 -16.13 1.98
C ARG A 358 19.74 -16.57 3.35
N ASN A 359 18.67 -15.95 3.82
CA ASN A 359 18.00 -16.32 5.05
C ASN A 359 16.52 -15.97 4.91
N GLN A 360 15.67 -16.99 4.94
CA GLN A 360 14.24 -16.82 4.83
C GLN A 360 13.68 -16.41 6.19
N SER A 361 13.36 -15.12 6.32
CA SER A 361 12.65 -14.61 7.48
C SER A 361 11.30 -14.03 7.06
N THR A 362 10.36 -14.00 8.00
CA THR A 362 9.02 -13.45 7.76
C THR A 362 8.80 -12.23 8.63
N ALA A 363 8.18 -11.21 8.06
CA ALA A 363 7.76 -10.02 8.78
C ALA A 363 6.35 -9.60 8.38
N VAL A 364 5.82 -8.63 9.11
CA VAL A 364 4.47 -8.11 8.89
C VAL A 364 4.57 -6.76 8.20
N GLY A 365 4.10 -6.71 6.96
CA GLY A 365 3.97 -5.51 6.16
C GLY A 365 2.53 -5.01 6.06
N ARG A 366 2.36 -3.92 5.31
CA ARG A 366 1.04 -3.37 4.95
C ARG A 366 0.86 -3.48 3.45
N ALA A 367 -0.38 -3.58 3.00
CA ALA A 367 -0.68 -3.54 1.57
C ALA A 367 -1.97 -2.80 1.27
N ILE A 368 -2.04 -2.24 0.08
CA ILE A 368 -3.27 -1.72 -0.52
C ILE A 368 -3.61 -2.64 -1.69
N VAL A 369 -4.72 -3.35 -1.56
CA VAL A 369 -5.21 -4.30 -2.57
C VAL A 369 -6.51 -3.78 -3.16
N ASN A 370 -6.71 -4.01 -4.46
CA ASN A 370 -7.97 -3.76 -5.12
C ASN A 370 -8.84 -5.02 -5.00
N GLU A 371 -9.91 -4.94 -4.22
CA GLU A 371 -10.86 -6.04 -4.04
C GLU A 371 -12.24 -5.62 -4.50
N ASN A 372 -12.97 -6.57 -5.09
CA ASN A 372 -14.38 -6.39 -5.41
C ASN A 372 -15.19 -6.51 -4.12
N ARG A 373 -15.77 -5.39 -3.66
CA ARG A 373 -16.63 -5.37 -2.48
C ARG A 373 -18.06 -5.03 -2.87
N ILE A 374 -18.99 -5.61 -2.11
CA ILE A 374 -20.40 -5.28 -2.22
C ILE A 374 -20.61 -3.95 -1.50
N VAL A 375 -20.89 -2.91 -2.28
CA VAL A 375 -21.16 -1.56 -1.78
C VAL A 375 -22.66 -1.29 -1.92
N MET A 376 -23.24 -0.66 -0.92
CA MET A 376 -24.65 -0.28 -0.90
C MET A 376 -24.82 1.02 -1.67
N THR A 377 -25.67 1.01 -2.68
CA THR A 377 -25.93 2.19 -3.52
C THR A 377 -26.82 3.17 -2.77
N GLN A 378 -26.30 4.39 -2.56
CA GLN A 378 -27.01 5.43 -1.81
C GLN A 378 -28.35 5.80 -2.48
N LEU A 379 -28.38 5.83 -3.82
CA LEU A 379 -29.59 6.16 -4.59
C LEU A 379 -30.72 5.16 -4.34
N SER A 380 -30.45 3.84 -4.45
CA SER A 380 -31.46 2.81 -4.20
C SER A 380 -31.99 2.87 -2.77
N LEU A 381 -31.10 3.13 -1.79
CA LEU A 381 -31.51 3.30 -0.39
C LEU A 381 -32.46 4.49 -0.20
N ARG A 382 -32.14 5.65 -0.78
CA ARG A 382 -32.97 6.86 -0.65
C ARG A 382 -34.33 6.67 -1.32
N VAL A 383 -34.38 6.02 -2.48
CA VAL A 383 -35.65 5.74 -3.17
C VAL A 383 -36.53 4.79 -2.34
N MET A 384 -35.95 3.72 -1.79
CA MET A 384 -36.66 2.85 -0.86
C MET A 384 -37.20 3.58 0.36
N GLU A 385 -36.38 4.43 0.98
CA GLU A 385 -36.76 5.20 2.16
C GLU A 385 -37.99 6.06 1.87
N VAL A 386 -37.99 6.78 0.74
CA VAL A 386 -39.10 7.62 0.28
C VAL A 386 -40.35 6.78 -0.02
N CYS A 387 -40.20 5.65 -0.72
CA CYS A 387 -41.33 4.75 -1.01
C CYS A 387 -41.99 4.24 0.27
N LEU A 388 -41.19 3.87 1.29
CA LEU A 388 -41.69 3.40 2.58
C LEU A 388 -42.43 4.51 3.35
N ILE A 389 -41.95 5.76 3.29
CA ILE A 389 -42.68 6.90 3.88
C ILE A 389 -44.04 7.05 3.19
N LEU A 390 -44.06 7.00 1.86
CA LEU A 390 -45.26 7.20 1.08
C LEU A 390 -46.30 6.09 1.32
N GLU A 391 -45.86 4.83 1.40
CA GLU A 391 -46.74 3.71 1.75
C GLU A 391 -47.36 3.86 3.14
N ILE A 392 -46.58 4.30 4.14
CA ILE A 392 -47.09 4.57 5.48
C ILE A 392 -48.12 5.70 5.46
N LEU A 393 -47.85 6.80 4.75
CA LEU A 393 -48.79 7.91 4.62
C LEU A 393 -50.09 7.48 3.92
N LEU A 394 -49.99 6.66 2.87
CA LEU A 394 -51.16 6.11 2.17
C LEU A 394 -51.97 5.16 3.07
N ALA A 395 -51.30 4.31 3.85
CA ALA A 395 -51.96 3.42 4.80
C ALA A 395 -52.69 4.22 5.90
N VAL A 396 -52.04 5.25 6.45
CA VAL A 396 -52.64 6.15 7.43
C VAL A 396 -53.83 6.90 6.83
N SER A 397 -53.72 7.38 5.58
CA SER A 397 -54.81 8.02 4.85
C SER A 397 -56.01 7.08 4.67
N MET A 398 -55.80 5.81 4.28
CA MET A 398 -56.89 4.83 4.18
C MET A 398 -57.57 4.57 5.51
N ILE A 399 -56.82 4.58 6.61
CA ILE A 399 -57.37 4.36 7.96
C ILE A 399 -58.25 5.54 8.39
N PHE A 400 -57.85 6.78 8.08
CA PHE A 400 -58.60 7.98 8.46
C PHE A 400 -59.76 8.30 7.52
N LEU A 401 -59.62 8.07 6.21
CA LEU A 401 -60.66 8.34 5.21
C LEU A 401 -61.59 7.15 4.96
N GLY A 402 -61.25 5.96 5.48
CA GLY A 402 -62.08 4.78 5.37
C GLY A 402 -63.49 5.00 5.97
N PRO A 403 -64.56 4.52 5.32
CA PRO A 403 -65.92 4.71 5.81
C PRO A 403 -66.06 4.16 7.24
N ARG A 404 -66.41 5.03 8.19
CA ARG A 404 -66.77 4.64 9.57
C ARG A 404 -68.16 4.00 9.66
N THR A 405 -68.91 4.03 8.57
CA THR A 405 -70.24 3.41 8.47
C THR A 405 -70.10 1.94 8.09
N THR A 406 -70.83 1.08 8.80
CA THR A 406 -70.89 -0.35 8.53
C THR A 406 -71.42 -0.57 7.11
N ILE A 407 -70.52 -0.91 6.20
CA ILE A 407 -70.86 -1.24 4.80
C ILE A 407 -71.46 -2.65 4.80
N ALA A 408 -72.57 -2.84 4.09
CA ALA A 408 -73.08 -4.17 3.82
C ALA A 408 -71.97 -5.02 3.16
N PRO A 409 -71.80 -6.30 3.54
CA PRO A 409 -70.77 -7.16 2.95
C PRO A 409 -70.91 -7.15 1.42
N TRP A 410 -69.81 -6.80 0.74
CA TRP A 410 -69.78 -6.47 -0.69
C TRP A 410 -70.17 -7.64 -1.61
N ASN A 411 -70.18 -8.87 -1.07
CA ASN A 411 -70.65 -10.05 -1.77
C ASN A 411 -71.27 -11.08 -0.78
N PRO A 412 -72.60 -11.28 -0.78
CA PRO A 412 -73.25 -12.27 0.08
C PRO A 412 -72.95 -13.72 -0.33
N ALA A 413 -72.28 -13.96 -1.46
CA ALA A 413 -71.89 -15.30 -1.90
C ALA A 413 -70.57 -15.80 -1.28
N SER A 414 -69.82 -14.96 -0.55
CA SER A 414 -68.61 -15.43 0.13
C SER A 414 -68.96 -16.12 1.45
N ILE A 415 -68.30 -17.24 1.74
CA ILE A 415 -68.55 -18.03 2.96
C ILE A 415 -68.32 -17.17 4.22
N SER A 416 -67.35 -16.24 4.20
CA SER A 416 -67.09 -15.32 5.31
C SER A 416 -68.19 -14.25 5.47
N ALA A 417 -68.79 -13.79 4.37
CA ALA A 417 -69.94 -12.87 4.43
C ALA A 417 -71.18 -13.58 4.97
N VAL A 418 -71.49 -14.79 4.49
CA VAL A 418 -72.61 -15.58 5.02
C VAL A 418 -72.41 -15.89 6.50
N ALA A 419 -71.20 -16.28 6.92
CA ALA A 419 -70.89 -16.52 8.33
C ALA A 419 -71.02 -15.25 9.18
N THR A 420 -70.58 -14.10 8.70
CA THR A 420 -70.73 -12.83 9.45
C THR A 420 -72.19 -12.39 9.55
N ILE A 421 -73.00 -12.58 8.49
CA ILE A 421 -74.44 -12.32 8.53
C ILE A 421 -75.14 -13.30 9.49
N MET A 422 -74.84 -14.60 9.41
CA MET A 422 -75.46 -15.63 10.25
C MET A 422 -75.11 -15.50 11.73
N THR A 423 -73.85 -15.17 12.07
CA THR A 423 -73.42 -14.97 13.47
C THR A 423 -74.09 -13.77 14.15
N LYS A 424 -74.60 -12.81 13.37
CA LYS A 424 -75.35 -11.65 13.87
C LYS A 424 -76.87 -11.82 13.79
N SER A 425 -77.36 -12.81 13.03
CA SER A 425 -78.78 -13.07 12.79
C SER A 425 -79.29 -14.22 13.68
N ASN A 426 -79.36 -13.96 14.99
CA ASN A 426 -79.74 -14.98 15.99
C ASN A 426 -81.10 -15.64 15.70
N ALA A 427 -82.07 -14.90 15.16
CA ALA A 427 -83.40 -15.43 14.85
C ALA A 427 -83.36 -16.53 13.79
N ILE A 428 -82.57 -16.34 12.72
CA ILE A 428 -82.36 -17.35 11.69
C ILE A 428 -81.55 -18.52 12.24
N GLY A 429 -80.47 -18.24 12.98
CA GLY A 429 -79.64 -19.29 13.58
C GLY A 429 -80.42 -20.18 14.55
N GLN A 430 -81.38 -19.63 15.27
CA GLN A 430 -82.31 -20.40 16.11
C GLN A 430 -83.30 -21.23 15.28
N SER A 431 -83.84 -20.67 14.20
CA SER A 431 -84.77 -21.37 13.30
C SER A 431 -84.12 -22.56 12.59
N LEU A 432 -82.81 -22.48 12.32
CA LEU A 432 -82.02 -23.53 11.67
C LEU A 432 -81.32 -24.47 12.67
N ARG A 433 -81.60 -24.33 13.97
CA ARG A 433 -80.94 -25.16 14.98
C ARG A 433 -81.52 -26.57 14.94
N GLY A 434 -80.66 -27.57 14.74
CA GLY A 434 -81.07 -28.98 14.66
C GLY A 434 -81.46 -29.45 13.26
N THR A 435 -81.39 -28.60 12.24
CA THR A 435 -81.73 -28.96 10.85
C THR A 435 -80.54 -29.39 9.99
N GLY A 436 -79.38 -29.68 10.60
CA GLY A 436 -78.12 -29.99 9.89
C GLY A 436 -78.16 -31.25 9.01
N THR A 437 -79.10 -32.17 9.25
CA THR A 437 -79.34 -33.38 8.44
C THR A 437 -80.66 -33.33 7.66
N ALA A 438 -81.37 -32.20 7.70
CA ALA A 438 -82.66 -32.06 7.03
C ALA A 438 -82.47 -31.91 5.51
N GLN A 439 -83.31 -32.59 4.73
CA GLN A 439 -83.33 -32.43 3.27
C GLN A 439 -83.89 -31.03 2.92
N SER A 440 -83.47 -30.49 1.77
CA SER A 440 -83.74 -29.11 1.36
C SER A 440 -85.23 -28.72 1.35
N TYR A 441 -86.14 -29.66 1.09
CA TYR A 441 -87.59 -29.39 1.15
C TYR A 441 -88.07 -29.14 2.59
N ALA A 442 -87.56 -29.88 3.58
CA ALA A 442 -87.95 -29.71 4.99
C ALA A 442 -87.38 -28.41 5.58
N LEU A 443 -86.25 -27.94 5.04
CA LEU A 443 -85.71 -26.61 5.32
C LEU A 443 -86.55 -25.51 4.68
N HIS A 444 -87.02 -25.73 3.45
CA HIS A 444 -87.86 -24.76 2.75
C HIS A 444 -89.19 -24.54 3.48
N ASP A 445 -89.87 -25.63 3.83
CA ASP A 445 -91.15 -25.64 4.55
C ASP A 445 -91.05 -24.93 5.93
N SER A 446 -89.93 -25.14 6.64
CA SER A 446 -89.64 -24.47 7.93
C SER A 446 -89.38 -22.95 7.80
N LEU A 447 -88.95 -22.50 6.63
CA LEU A 447 -88.61 -21.10 6.37
C LEU A 447 -89.74 -20.33 5.65
N GLU A 448 -90.64 -21.03 4.94
CA GLU A 448 -91.66 -20.46 4.07
C GLU A 448 -92.70 -19.63 4.84
N ASP A 449 -93.06 -20.01 6.06
CA ASP A 449 -94.10 -19.36 6.86
C ASP A 449 -93.60 -18.13 7.67
N ARG A 450 -92.36 -17.67 7.43
CA ARG A 450 -91.73 -16.56 8.16
C ARG A 450 -91.31 -15.42 7.24
N HIS A 451 -91.58 -14.20 7.68
CA HIS A 451 -91.15 -12.98 6.97
C HIS A 451 -89.80 -12.52 7.48
N TYR A 452 -88.83 -12.36 6.58
CA TYR A 452 -87.47 -11.92 6.90
C TYR A 452 -87.18 -10.55 6.30
N TYR A 453 -86.58 -9.65 7.08
CA TYR A 453 -86.10 -8.36 6.57
C TYR A 453 -84.66 -8.10 7.01
N SER A 454 -83.93 -7.40 6.14
CA SER A 454 -82.56 -6.96 6.44
C SER A 454 -82.60 -5.67 7.23
N GLN A 455 -81.79 -5.60 8.29
CA GLN A 455 -81.62 -4.38 9.08
C GLN A 455 -80.13 -4.09 9.25
N LEU A 456 -79.75 -2.84 8.97
CA LEU A 456 -78.42 -2.32 9.29
C LEU A 456 -78.44 -1.77 10.72
N THR A 457 -77.65 -2.37 11.60
CA THR A 457 -77.50 -1.92 12.99
C THR A 457 -76.09 -1.39 13.23
N PRO A 458 -75.85 -0.61 14.30
CA PRO A 458 -74.50 -0.18 14.67
C PRO A 458 -73.52 -1.35 14.92
N LYS A 459 -74.06 -2.55 15.18
CA LYS A 459 -73.30 -3.79 15.42
C LYS A 459 -73.09 -4.64 14.15
N GLY A 460 -73.59 -4.19 12.99
CA GLY A 460 -73.44 -4.85 11.68
C GLY A 460 -74.77 -5.09 10.96
N PHE A 461 -74.66 -5.75 9.80
CA PHE A 461 -75.80 -6.21 9.00
C PHE A 461 -76.39 -7.49 9.60
N LEU A 462 -77.70 -7.53 9.82
CA LEU A 462 -78.41 -8.69 10.33
C LEU A 462 -79.76 -8.88 9.64
N ILE A 463 -80.31 -10.09 9.72
CA ILE A 463 -81.63 -10.44 9.21
C ILE A 463 -82.55 -10.74 10.40
N LYS A 464 -83.69 -10.05 10.47
CA LYS A 464 -84.73 -10.27 11.50
C LYS A 464 -85.94 -10.98 10.92
N THR A 465 -86.64 -11.72 11.76
CA THR A 465 -87.94 -12.35 11.49
C THR A 465 -89.08 -11.54 12.10
N GLU A 466 -90.20 -11.43 11.39
CA GLU A 466 -91.43 -10.80 11.89
C GLU A 466 -92.40 -11.87 12.43
N GLY A 467 -92.71 -11.84 13.74
CA GLY A 467 -93.57 -12.82 14.44
C GLY A 467 -93.35 -12.85 15.96
N ASN A 468 -94.43 -12.84 16.73
CA ASN A 468 -94.49 -12.47 18.15
C ASN A 468 -93.94 -13.54 19.13
N ASP A 469 -92.87 -13.22 19.86
CA ASP A 469 -92.78 -13.45 21.32
C ASP A 469 -91.60 -12.68 21.91
N SER A 470 -91.92 -11.48 22.39
CA SER A 470 -91.20 -10.83 23.47
C SER A 470 -91.34 -11.68 24.75
N LYS A 471 -90.43 -12.63 24.94
CA LYS A 471 -89.97 -13.01 26.28
C LYS A 471 -88.54 -12.53 26.46
N SER A 472 -88.43 -11.46 27.23
CA SER A 472 -87.20 -11.07 27.91
C SER A 472 -86.73 -12.24 28.79
N LEU A 473 -85.79 -13.03 28.29
CA LEU A 473 -84.82 -13.73 29.12
C LEU A 473 -83.53 -12.92 29.04
N ASP A 474 -83.50 -11.86 29.85
CA ASP A 474 -82.23 -11.37 30.35
C ASP A 474 -81.64 -12.47 31.25
N ASN A 475 -80.31 -12.56 31.24
CA ASN A 475 -79.48 -13.50 32.01
C ASN A 475 -79.30 -14.92 31.44
N GLN A 476 -78.78 -15.00 30.22
CA GLN A 476 -77.52 -15.71 30.03
C GLN A 476 -76.82 -15.15 28.80
N GLU A 477 -76.25 -13.96 28.95
CA GLU A 477 -75.19 -13.48 28.08
C GLU A 477 -73.97 -14.39 28.31
N SER A 478 -74.04 -15.63 27.81
CA SER A 478 -72.83 -16.42 27.63
C SER A 478 -72.02 -15.64 26.62
N GLN A 479 -71.05 -14.89 27.13
CA GLN A 479 -69.92 -14.32 26.39
C GLN A 479 -69.23 -15.46 25.64
N LYS A 480 -69.83 -15.93 24.55
CA LYS A 480 -69.09 -16.61 23.51
C LYS A 480 -68.51 -15.49 22.66
N PRO A 481 -67.18 -15.35 22.58
CA PRO A 481 -66.59 -14.32 21.74
C PRO A 481 -67.12 -14.54 20.33
N ALA A 482 -67.93 -13.59 19.85
CA ALA A 482 -68.41 -13.60 18.49
C ALA A 482 -67.17 -13.64 17.60
N TRP A 483 -67.00 -14.74 16.87
CA TRP A 483 -65.88 -14.91 15.95
C TRP A 483 -65.95 -13.79 14.92
N ALA A 484 -65.13 -12.76 15.11
CA ALA A 484 -64.98 -11.64 14.20
C ALA A 484 -63.74 -11.95 13.35
N PRO A 485 -63.89 -12.32 12.07
CA PRO A 485 -62.76 -12.74 11.23
C PRO A 485 -61.79 -11.58 10.93
N PHE A 486 -62.09 -10.36 11.38
CA PHE A 486 -61.22 -9.21 11.22
C PHE A 486 -60.90 -8.58 12.59
N PRO A 487 -59.61 -8.39 12.93
CA PRO A 487 -59.21 -7.73 14.16
C PRO A 487 -59.79 -6.32 14.22
N GLY A 488 -60.26 -5.92 15.40
CA GLY A 488 -60.76 -4.56 15.64
C GLY A 488 -59.71 -3.49 15.32
N PHE A 489 -60.17 -2.26 15.13
CA PHE A 489 -59.33 -1.11 14.73
C PHE A 489 -58.07 -0.95 15.61
N ILE A 490 -58.19 -1.26 16.91
CA ILE A 490 -57.09 -1.23 17.88
C ILE A 490 -56.01 -2.27 17.54
N ALA A 491 -56.39 -3.51 17.25
CA ALA A 491 -55.43 -4.57 16.91
C ALA A 491 -54.73 -4.34 15.55
N ARG A 492 -55.41 -3.67 14.61
CA ARG A 492 -54.76 -3.18 13.37
C ARG A 492 -53.77 -2.05 13.67
N GLY A 493 -54.14 -1.10 14.54
CA GLY A 493 -53.26 -0.02 14.98
C GLY A 493 -51.98 -0.52 15.67
N VAL A 494 -52.07 -1.57 16.50
CA VAL A 494 -50.92 -2.14 17.22
C VAL A 494 -49.85 -2.70 16.25
N ILE A 495 -50.25 -3.34 15.15
CA ILE A 495 -49.30 -3.85 14.14
C ILE A 495 -48.55 -2.68 13.48
N PHE A 496 -49.24 -1.59 13.15
CA PHE A 496 -48.59 -0.42 12.55
C PHE A 496 -47.72 0.36 13.54
N ILE A 497 -48.13 0.44 14.81
CA ILE A 497 -47.31 1.03 15.88
C ILE A 497 -46.03 0.20 16.07
N ALA A 498 -46.12 -1.14 16.02
CA ALA A 498 -44.94 -2.00 16.08
C ALA A 498 -43.96 -1.75 14.91
N VAL A 499 -44.48 -1.55 13.69
CA VAL A 499 -43.66 -1.19 12.51
C VAL A 499 -43.08 0.22 12.62
N ALA A 500 -43.83 1.18 13.15
CA ALA A 500 -43.34 2.54 13.40
C ALA A 500 -42.26 2.58 14.49
N LEU A 501 -42.42 1.77 15.55
CA LEU A 501 -41.42 1.61 16.61
C LEU A 501 -40.15 0.93 16.09
N LEU A 502 -40.26 -0.06 15.21
CA LEU A 502 -39.10 -0.63 14.51
C LEU A 502 -38.35 0.43 13.68
N ARG A 503 -39.07 1.35 13.06
CA ARG A 503 -38.47 2.48 12.32
C ARG A 503 -37.77 3.47 13.24
N PHE A 504 -38.39 3.82 14.36
CA PHE A 504 -37.81 4.72 15.36
C PHE A 504 -36.56 4.10 16.02
N TRP A 505 -36.62 2.80 16.34
CA TRP A 505 -35.48 2.05 16.85
C TRP A 505 -34.31 2.04 15.87
N ARG A 506 -34.59 1.86 14.56
CA ARG A 506 -33.57 1.90 13.52
C ARG A 506 -32.91 3.28 13.41
N LEU A 507 -33.69 4.35 13.54
CA LEU A 507 -33.20 5.73 13.54
C LEU A 507 -32.33 6.03 14.78
N HIS A 508 -32.73 5.52 15.94
CA HIS A 508 -31.97 5.68 17.19
C HIS A 508 -30.67 4.87 17.17
N CYS A 509 -30.65 3.70 16.53
CA CYS A 509 -29.44 2.89 16.35
C CYS A 509 -28.40 3.56 15.43
N MET A 510 -28.83 4.43 14.50
CA MET A 510 -27.91 5.24 13.68
C MET A 510 -27.18 6.32 14.51
N LYS A 511 -27.70 6.70 15.69
CA LYS A 511 -27.05 7.65 16.59
C LYS A 511 -25.95 7.00 17.45
N SER A 512 -25.85 5.67 17.43
CA SER A 512 -24.92 4.87 18.24
C SER A 512 -24.08 3.94 17.36
N ASP A 513 -23.42 4.48 16.34
CA ASP A 513 -22.33 3.88 15.52
C ASP A 513 -22.53 2.42 15.08
N GLY A 514 -23.78 1.97 14.92
CA GLY A 514 -24.11 0.55 14.73
C GLY A 514 -24.20 0.08 13.28
N LEU A 515 -24.30 0.99 12.30
CA LEU A 515 -24.28 0.70 10.86
C LEU A 515 -23.67 1.93 10.17
N GLY A 516 -22.60 1.72 9.41
CA GLY A 516 -21.69 2.76 8.90
C GLY A 516 -22.36 4.05 8.42
N ASN A 517 -21.79 5.18 8.85
CA ASN A 517 -22.22 6.52 8.47
C ASN A 517 -21.97 6.73 6.96
N VAL A 518 -23.03 6.92 6.18
CA VAL A 518 -22.91 7.36 4.78
C VAL A 518 -22.84 8.89 4.80
N SER A 519 -21.62 9.40 4.97
CA SER A 519 -21.29 10.81 4.83
C SER A 519 -21.61 11.29 3.41
N SER A 520 -22.10 12.53 3.28
CA SER A 520 -22.50 13.16 2.01
C SER A 520 -21.34 13.34 1.03
N ASN A 521 -20.10 13.19 1.47
CA ASN A 521 -18.92 13.24 0.62
C ASN A 521 -18.11 11.97 0.87
N GLU A 522 -17.88 11.23 -0.20
CA GLU A 522 -17.09 9.99 -0.31
C GLU A 522 -17.71 8.69 0.26
N HIS A 523 -17.64 7.67 -0.62
CA HIS A 523 -18.05 6.28 -0.51
C HIS A 523 -18.00 5.71 0.93
N GLY A 524 -19.17 5.61 1.56
CA GLY A 524 -19.33 4.95 2.85
C GLY A 524 -19.14 3.44 2.75
N PHE A 525 -18.07 2.93 3.33
CA PHE A 525 -17.80 1.50 3.45
C PHE A 525 -18.66 0.86 4.55
N ILE A 526 -19.41 -0.19 4.21
CA ILE A 526 -20.03 -1.06 5.21
C ILE A 526 -18.93 -1.94 5.81
N ARG A 527 -18.43 -1.54 6.97
CA ARG A 527 -17.64 -2.42 7.84
C ARG A 527 -18.63 -3.29 8.63
N MET A 528 -18.87 -4.52 8.19
CA MET A 528 -19.49 -5.52 9.06
C MET A 528 -18.49 -5.88 10.17
N LEU A 529 -18.45 -5.06 11.22
CA LEU A 529 -17.83 -5.43 12.48
C LEU A 529 -18.56 -6.68 12.99
N LYS A 530 -17.84 -7.79 13.10
CA LYS A 530 -18.22 -8.91 13.96
C LYS A 530 -18.51 -8.33 15.35
N CYS A 531 -19.79 -8.14 15.68
CA CYS A 531 -20.22 -8.04 17.07
C CYS A 531 -20.04 -9.43 17.70
N HIS A 532 -18.79 -9.75 18.05
CA HIS A 532 -18.47 -10.80 18.99
C HIS A 532 -18.09 -10.11 20.30
N ASN A 533 -18.65 -10.61 21.41
CA ASN A 533 -18.50 -10.14 22.79
C ASN A 533 -19.32 -8.93 23.23
N SER A 534 -20.58 -9.20 23.60
CA SER A 534 -21.16 -8.60 24.83
C SER A 534 -22.30 -9.40 25.48
N ILE A 535 -22.63 -10.61 25.00
CA ILE A 535 -23.77 -11.39 25.54
C ILE A 535 -23.35 -12.68 26.27
N CYS A 536 -22.10 -13.15 26.13
CA CYS A 536 -21.67 -14.40 26.78
C CYS A 536 -21.15 -14.27 28.22
N HIS A 537 -21.10 -13.08 28.83
CA HIS A 537 -20.51 -12.93 30.18
C HIS A 537 -21.52 -12.93 31.34
N LYS A 538 -22.82 -13.13 31.08
CA LYS A 538 -23.87 -13.11 32.12
C LYS A 538 -24.76 -14.36 32.19
N ALA A 539 -24.38 -15.46 31.52
CA ALA A 539 -25.07 -16.75 31.58
C ALA A 539 -24.14 -17.93 31.89
N ARG A 540 -22.98 -17.68 32.53
CA ARG A 540 -22.04 -18.72 33.00
C ARG A 540 -21.67 -18.49 34.46
N LYS A 541 -22.69 -18.50 35.31
CA LYS A 541 -22.55 -18.55 36.77
C LYS A 541 -23.73 -19.36 37.31
N ASN A 542 -23.80 -20.63 36.92
CA ASN A 542 -24.50 -21.73 37.58
C ASN A 542 -24.24 -23.01 36.79
N GLU A 543 -24.01 -24.10 37.53
CA GLU A 543 -23.67 -25.48 37.10
C GLU A 543 -22.22 -25.61 36.58
N GLY A 544 -21.30 -26.37 37.20
CA GLY A 544 -21.45 -27.52 38.09
C GLY A 544 -20.98 -28.78 37.37
N THR A 545 -19.75 -29.21 37.67
CA THR A 545 -19.23 -30.61 37.70
C THR A 545 -19.52 -31.58 36.54
N CYS A 546 -18.44 -32.10 35.93
CA CYS A 546 -18.10 -33.51 35.58
C CYS A 546 -17.15 -33.50 34.37
N ASP A 547 -15.88 -33.82 34.56
CA ASP A 547 -15.24 -35.16 34.52
C ASP A 547 -14.49 -35.38 33.20
N THR A 548 -13.18 -35.52 33.36
CA THR A 548 -12.25 -36.25 32.49
C THR A 548 -12.75 -37.65 32.14
N ILE A 549 -12.51 -38.10 30.91
CA ILE A 549 -11.78 -39.35 30.54
C ILE A 549 -11.79 -39.53 29.00
N SER A 550 -10.62 -39.98 28.51
CA SER A 550 -10.24 -40.54 27.19
C SER A 550 -10.30 -39.64 25.95
#